data_AF-A0A379C7P8-F1
#
_entry.id   AF-A0A379C7P8-F1
#
_cell.length_a   1.000
_cell.length_b   1.000
_cell.length_c   1.000
_cell.angle_alpha   90.00
_cell.angle_beta   90.00
_cell.angle_gamma   90.00
#
_symmetry.space_group_name_H-M   'P 1'
#
loop_
_entity.id
_entity.type
_entity.pdbx_description
1 polymer ?
#
loop_
_entity_poly.entity_id
_entity_poly.type
_entity_poly.pdbx_seq_one_letter_code
_entity_poly.pdbx_strand_id
1 'polypeptide(L)'
;MLFSAGTAMATLTDDEQAELNALKAKVQELEQVKEQLEKLVKLASNLELSDPTMIAIVNPHSQFHAYTYDGDQDSTILGGEKTHKITQIDGRSSAIVGGMNNSISRKYSFIGGGNKNLIRDGDEPYIGTTDIFEYDDMGNLLFDEYDPLRPRYQSIYTQNVGSTIVGGYNNIIKTGGGGFIGGGAGNVVTGAYSAVLGGVGNRTSGSYAVAMGESTFADSSAATAMGIRTRAAAHASTAIGKQTLAGGLYTLAAGFDTSAWGEASMTTGLHARTLGDYSMAMGNWATTFGHNSMAIGEASASVGRASIARGMESLAYGTASTASGVETIAGGDVSTALGHSTEALGDTSTAFGAHSLAIGSGSIAGGGDWCSYTYACTTGDNA
;
A
#
# COMPACT_ATOMS: atom_id res chain seq x y z
N MET A 1 10.13 -50.33 -101.51
CA MET A 1 10.93 -50.40 -100.28
C MET A 1 11.59 -49.06 -100.05
N LEU A 2 11.20 -48.32 -99.02
CA LEU A 2 11.93 -47.16 -98.49
C LEU A 2 11.78 -47.24 -96.96
N PHE A 3 12.90 -47.52 -96.29
CA PHE A 3 12.99 -47.82 -94.86
C PHE A 3 13.16 -46.55 -94.02
N SER A 4 12.64 -46.60 -92.80
CA SER A 4 12.54 -45.54 -91.81
C SER A 4 13.90 -45.13 -91.22
N ALA A 5 14.08 -43.82 -91.00
CA ALA A 5 15.17 -43.26 -90.21
C ALA A 5 14.75 -43.20 -88.73
N GLY A 6 15.41 -44.00 -87.89
CA GLY A 6 15.31 -43.91 -86.43
C GLY A 6 16.18 -42.77 -85.91
N THR A 7 15.59 -41.89 -85.11
CA THR A 7 16.28 -40.83 -84.35
C THR A 7 17.08 -41.44 -83.20
N ALA A 8 18.41 -41.28 -83.23
CA ALA A 8 19.28 -41.60 -82.11
C ALA A 8 19.13 -40.53 -81.01
N MET A 9 18.63 -40.93 -79.83
CA MET A 9 18.73 -40.15 -78.61
C MET A 9 20.20 -40.15 -78.15
N ALA A 10 20.83 -38.98 -78.09
CA ALA A 10 22.13 -38.83 -77.44
C ALA A 10 21.95 -39.05 -75.93
N THR A 11 22.51 -40.14 -75.41
CA THR A 11 22.60 -40.41 -73.96
C THR A 11 23.73 -39.56 -73.38
N LEU A 12 23.42 -38.72 -72.39
CA LEU A 12 24.37 -37.95 -71.59
C LEU A 12 25.43 -38.89 -71.00
N THR A 13 26.68 -38.45 -70.95
CA THR A 13 27.76 -39.19 -70.26
C THR A 13 27.51 -39.21 -68.74
N ASP A 14 28.06 -40.19 -68.02
CA ASP A 14 27.82 -40.35 -66.57
C ASP A 14 28.21 -39.08 -65.78
N ASP A 15 29.25 -38.36 -66.20
CA ASP A 15 29.68 -37.09 -65.60
C ASP A 15 28.67 -35.95 -65.88
N GLU A 16 28.15 -35.84 -67.11
CA GLU A 16 27.12 -34.86 -67.46
C GLU A 16 25.78 -35.14 -66.75
N GLN A 17 25.45 -36.41 -66.52
CA GLN A 17 24.28 -36.82 -65.77
C GLN A 17 24.43 -36.49 -64.27
N ALA A 18 25.64 -36.62 -63.72
CA ALA A 18 25.95 -36.23 -62.34
C ALA A 18 25.87 -34.71 -62.15
N GLU A 19 26.41 -33.90 -63.08
CA GLU A 19 26.28 -32.45 -63.05
C GLU A 19 24.83 -31.99 -63.19
N LEU A 20 24.04 -32.61 -64.08
CA LEU A 20 22.63 -32.32 -64.24
C LEU A 20 21.82 -32.61 -62.97
N ASN A 21 22.13 -33.71 -62.27
CA ASN A 21 21.48 -34.05 -61.01
C ASN A 21 21.89 -33.07 -59.89
N ALA A 22 23.14 -32.65 -59.84
CA ALA A 22 23.61 -31.63 -58.89
C ALA A 22 22.95 -30.25 -59.17
N LEU A 23 22.76 -29.89 -60.43
CA LEU A 23 22.08 -28.66 -60.82
C LEU A 23 20.58 -28.69 -60.45
N LYS A 24 19.91 -29.83 -60.66
CA LYS A 24 18.51 -30.03 -60.25
C LYS A 24 18.32 -29.94 -58.73
N ALA A 25 19.27 -30.49 -57.96
CA ALA A 25 19.25 -30.36 -56.50
C ALA A 25 19.38 -28.90 -56.04
N LYS A 26 20.30 -28.13 -56.65
CA LYS A 26 20.43 -26.68 -56.37
C LYS A 26 19.19 -25.87 -56.77
N VAL A 27 18.52 -26.24 -57.85
CA VAL A 27 17.25 -25.59 -58.26
C VAL A 27 16.15 -25.87 -57.23
N GLN A 28 16.06 -27.08 -56.70
CA GLN A 28 15.11 -27.41 -55.62
C GLN A 28 15.38 -26.63 -54.33
N GLU A 29 16.65 -26.46 -53.95
CA GLU A 29 17.02 -25.62 -52.79
C GLU A 29 16.61 -24.15 -53.01
N LEU A 30 16.83 -23.61 -54.21
CA LEU A 30 16.43 -22.24 -54.56
C LEU A 30 14.91 -22.06 -54.54
N GLU A 31 14.14 -23.06 -54.98
CA GLU A 31 12.67 -23.02 -54.90
C GLU A 31 12.17 -23.04 -53.44
N GLN A 32 12.81 -23.82 -52.57
CA GLN A 32 12.49 -23.80 -51.13
C GLN A 32 12.81 -22.46 -50.49
N VAL A 33 13.96 -21.86 -50.82
CA VAL A 33 14.34 -20.52 -50.34
C VAL A 33 13.36 -19.47 -50.85
N LYS A 34 12.92 -19.55 -52.11
CA LYS A 34 11.91 -18.66 -52.67
C LYS A 34 10.56 -18.79 -51.95
N GLU A 35 10.12 -20.00 -51.65
CA GLU A 35 8.86 -20.22 -50.91
C GLU A 35 8.94 -19.67 -49.46
N GLN A 36 10.09 -19.79 -48.81
CA GLN A 36 10.34 -19.15 -47.51
C GLN A 36 10.36 -17.63 -47.60
N LEU A 37 10.96 -17.07 -48.66
CA LEU A 37 10.99 -15.64 -48.90
C LEU A 37 9.60 -15.09 -49.20
N GLU A 38 8.78 -15.79 -49.99
CA GLU A 38 7.39 -15.40 -50.26
C GLU A 38 6.52 -15.46 -48.99
N LYS A 39 6.74 -16.45 -48.11
CA LYS A 39 6.10 -16.49 -46.77
C LYS A 39 6.54 -15.32 -45.90
N LEU A 40 7.82 -14.95 -45.91
CA LEU A 40 8.35 -13.80 -45.18
C LEU A 40 7.82 -12.47 -45.74
N VAL A 41 7.71 -12.33 -47.06
CA VAL A 41 7.12 -11.15 -47.71
C VAL A 41 5.64 -11.04 -47.40
N LYS A 42 4.88 -12.14 -47.35
CA LYS A 42 3.48 -12.15 -46.92
C LYS A 42 3.31 -11.80 -45.44
N LEU A 43 4.24 -12.26 -44.60
CA LEU A 43 4.29 -11.90 -43.18
C LEU A 43 4.59 -10.40 -43.05
N ALA A 44 5.54 -9.89 -43.83
CA ALA A 44 5.93 -8.48 -43.87
C ALA A 44 4.83 -7.57 -44.46
N SER A 45 4.05 -8.03 -45.45
CA SER A 45 2.93 -7.27 -46.02
C SER A 45 1.71 -7.25 -45.09
N ASN A 46 1.51 -8.29 -44.27
CA ASN A 46 0.56 -8.23 -43.15
C ASN A 46 1.07 -7.34 -41.99
N LEU A 47 2.35 -6.98 -42.03
CA LEU A 47 3.04 -6.04 -41.16
C LEU A 47 3.17 -4.65 -41.82
N GLU A 48 2.43 -4.35 -42.90
CA GLU A 48 2.28 -2.97 -43.40
C GLU A 48 1.58 -2.12 -42.33
N LEU A 49 2.43 -1.65 -41.42
CA LEU A 49 2.28 -0.52 -40.55
C LEU A 49 1.95 0.70 -41.41
N SER A 50 0.66 1.05 -41.45
CA SER A 50 0.33 2.48 -41.56
C SER A 50 0.79 3.12 -40.26
N ASP A 51 1.84 3.94 -40.37
CA ASP A 51 2.56 4.70 -39.34
C ASP A 51 3.76 4.03 -38.62
N PRO A 52 4.95 4.67 -38.63
CA PRO A 52 6.19 4.15 -38.02
C PRO A 52 6.26 4.29 -36.49
N THR A 53 5.13 4.33 -35.77
CA THR A 53 5.05 4.59 -34.32
C THR A 53 4.53 3.42 -33.47
N MET A 54 4.36 2.22 -34.03
CA MET A 54 3.89 1.03 -33.28
C MET A 54 4.89 -0.13 -33.32
N ILE A 55 5.42 -0.53 -32.17
CA ILE A 55 6.06 -1.85 -31.99
C ILE A 55 5.08 -2.73 -31.20
N ALA A 56 4.30 -3.56 -31.91
CA ALA A 56 3.45 -4.59 -31.31
C ALA A 56 4.11 -5.96 -31.48
N ILE A 57 4.55 -6.59 -30.39
CA ILE A 57 4.97 -8.01 -30.41
C ILE A 57 3.70 -8.85 -30.23
N VAL A 58 3.04 -9.19 -31.34
CA VAL A 58 1.76 -9.95 -31.31
C VAL A 58 2.03 -11.46 -31.22
N ASN A 59 1.47 -12.11 -30.21
CA ASN A 59 1.38 -13.57 -30.12
C ASN A 59 0.16 -14.07 -30.93
N PRO A 60 0.32 -14.90 -31.98
CA PRO A 60 -0.72 -15.20 -32.97
C PRO A 60 -1.91 -16.05 -32.48
N HIS A 61 -2.00 -16.40 -31.19
CA HIS A 61 -3.10 -17.21 -30.62
C HIS A 61 -4.09 -16.43 -29.74
N SER A 62 -3.90 -15.12 -29.54
CA SER A 62 -4.77 -14.32 -28.66
C SER A 62 -5.65 -13.35 -29.46
N GLN A 63 -6.94 -13.25 -29.11
CA GLN A 63 -7.81 -12.15 -29.58
C GLN A 63 -7.38 -10.85 -28.89
N PHE A 64 -6.26 -10.30 -29.33
CA PHE A 64 -5.67 -9.08 -28.82
C PHE A 64 -6.39 -7.88 -29.46
N HIS A 65 -7.06 -7.07 -28.64
CA HIS A 65 -7.63 -5.79 -29.07
C HIS A 65 -6.94 -4.68 -28.26
N ALA A 66 -5.85 -4.13 -28.79
CA ALA A 66 -5.20 -2.96 -28.25
C ALA A 66 -5.67 -1.71 -29.02
N TYR A 67 -6.07 -0.68 -28.28
CA TYR A 67 -6.41 0.62 -28.84
C TYR A 67 -5.44 1.66 -28.29
N THR A 68 -4.57 2.16 -29.17
CA THR A 68 -3.88 3.44 -29.04
C THR A 68 -4.56 4.41 -30.01
N TYR A 69 -4.75 5.67 -29.63
CA TYR A 69 -5.48 6.64 -30.46
C TYR A 69 -4.49 7.64 -31.09
N ASP A 70 -4.78 8.03 -32.33
CA ASP A 70 -3.96 8.89 -33.17
C ASP A 70 -3.59 10.20 -32.44
N GLY A 71 -2.28 10.44 -32.27
CA GLY A 71 -1.70 11.56 -31.50
C GLY A 71 -0.92 11.20 -30.22
N ASP A 72 -0.90 9.93 -29.81
CA ASP A 72 -0.15 9.44 -28.64
C ASP A 72 1.18 8.81 -29.08
N GLN A 73 2.26 9.60 -29.12
CA GLN A 73 3.54 9.20 -29.74
C GLN A 73 4.44 8.31 -28.86
N ASP A 74 4.16 8.18 -27.55
CA ASP A 74 5.09 7.56 -26.58
C ASP A 74 4.48 6.44 -25.70
N SER A 75 3.21 6.08 -25.91
CA SER A 75 2.54 5.07 -25.08
C SER A 75 2.68 3.65 -25.63
N THR A 76 2.99 2.68 -24.77
CA THR A 76 3.35 1.31 -25.20
C THR A 76 2.47 0.24 -24.57
N ILE A 77 1.98 -0.71 -25.38
CA ILE A 77 1.34 -1.95 -24.93
C ILE A 77 2.20 -3.14 -25.37
N LEU A 78 2.85 -3.83 -24.43
CA LEU A 78 3.85 -4.87 -24.76
C LEU A 78 3.26 -6.28 -24.97
N GLY A 79 2.05 -6.58 -24.47
CA GLY A 79 1.42 -7.91 -24.61
C GLY A 79 0.10 -8.06 -23.84
N GLY A 80 -0.44 -9.29 -23.76
CA GLY A 80 -1.67 -9.62 -23.02
C GLY A 80 -2.74 -10.36 -23.83
N GLU A 81 -3.91 -10.60 -23.23
CA GLU A 81 -5.08 -11.21 -23.88
C GLU A 81 -6.32 -10.30 -23.72
N LYS A 82 -7.24 -10.28 -24.70
CA LYS A 82 -8.47 -9.44 -24.70
C LYS A 82 -8.16 -7.94 -24.73
N THR A 83 -9.13 -7.11 -24.34
CA THR A 83 -9.11 -5.67 -24.60
C THR A 83 -8.17 -4.94 -23.65
N HIS A 84 -7.16 -4.26 -24.17
CA HIS A 84 -6.43 -3.23 -23.44
C HIS A 84 -6.84 -1.87 -23.98
N LYS A 85 -7.15 -0.92 -23.09
CA LYS A 85 -7.68 0.38 -23.51
C LYS A 85 -6.89 1.52 -22.90
N ILE A 86 -6.12 2.23 -23.70
CA ILE A 86 -5.61 3.55 -23.35
C ILE A 86 -6.53 4.55 -24.05
N THR A 87 -7.26 5.38 -23.30
CA THR A 87 -8.18 6.38 -23.88
C THR A 87 -7.73 7.80 -23.61
N GLN A 88 -7.56 8.59 -24.69
CA GLN A 88 -7.32 10.04 -24.74
C GLN A 88 -8.31 10.81 -23.84
N ILE A 89 -7.93 11.88 -23.15
CA ILE A 89 -7.12 13.01 -23.63
C ILE A 89 -5.84 13.05 -22.81
N ASP A 90 -4.70 13.26 -23.48
CA ASP A 90 -3.47 13.76 -22.87
C ASP A 90 -2.45 12.74 -22.31
N GLY A 91 -2.69 11.43 -22.40
CA GLY A 91 -1.85 10.33 -21.86
C GLY A 91 -0.46 10.05 -22.45
N ARG A 92 0.36 11.07 -22.75
CA ARG A 92 1.75 10.86 -23.23
C ARG A 92 2.58 10.05 -22.21
N SER A 93 3.38 9.12 -22.72
CA SER A 93 4.38 8.31 -21.98
C SER A 93 3.79 7.35 -20.93
N SER A 94 2.61 6.76 -21.19
CA SER A 94 2.00 5.74 -20.33
C SER A 94 2.20 4.33 -20.91
N ALA A 95 2.29 3.29 -20.06
CA ALA A 95 2.53 1.93 -20.53
C ALA A 95 1.64 0.88 -19.87
N ILE A 96 1.21 -0.11 -20.65
CA ILE A 96 0.58 -1.35 -20.18
C ILE A 96 1.42 -2.53 -20.64
N VAL A 97 2.10 -3.22 -19.73
CA VAL A 97 3.01 -4.31 -20.11
C VAL A 97 2.25 -5.60 -20.48
N GLY A 98 1.11 -5.88 -19.83
CA GLY A 98 0.37 -7.12 -20.07
C GLY A 98 -1.00 -7.19 -19.39
N GLY A 99 -1.62 -8.38 -19.43
CA GLY A 99 -2.83 -8.71 -18.66
C GLY A 99 -4.12 -8.79 -19.48
N MET A 100 -5.25 -8.37 -18.89
CA MET A 100 -6.58 -8.34 -19.53
C MET A 100 -7.40 -7.12 -19.05
N ASN A 101 -8.14 -6.43 -19.92
CA ASN A 101 -9.10 -5.38 -19.52
C ASN A 101 -8.51 -4.23 -18.69
N ASN A 102 -7.24 -3.87 -18.91
CA ASN A 102 -6.59 -2.79 -18.19
C ASN A 102 -6.82 -1.44 -18.91
N SER A 103 -6.94 -0.36 -18.13
CA SER A 103 -7.25 0.96 -18.66
C SER A 103 -6.44 2.08 -18.01
N ILE A 104 -5.89 2.97 -18.83
CA ILE A 104 -5.21 4.20 -18.39
C ILE A 104 -5.84 5.39 -19.13
N SER A 105 -6.14 6.46 -18.40
CA SER A 105 -6.53 7.76 -18.97
C SER A 105 -5.74 8.94 -18.39
N ARG A 106 -4.68 8.68 -17.62
CA ARG A 106 -3.82 9.68 -16.96
C ARG A 106 -2.41 9.61 -17.54
N LYS A 107 -1.69 10.75 -17.61
CA LYS A 107 -0.32 10.84 -18.15
C LYS A 107 0.71 10.09 -17.30
N TYR A 108 1.84 9.73 -17.90
CA TYR A 108 3.02 9.15 -17.23
C TYR A 108 2.74 7.90 -16.38
N SER A 109 1.66 7.18 -16.67
CA SER A 109 1.11 6.15 -15.80
C SER A 109 1.41 4.74 -16.32
N PHE A 110 1.53 3.79 -15.40
CA PHE A 110 2.01 2.46 -15.70
C PHE A 110 1.10 1.36 -15.13
N ILE A 111 0.81 0.34 -15.95
CA ILE A 111 0.22 -0.93 -15.51
C ILE A 111 1.10 -2.10 -15.93
N GLY A 112 1.61 -2.88 -14.97
CA GLY A 112 2.50 -4.00 -15.27
C GLY A 112 1.79 -5.26 -15.76
N GLY A 113 0.54 -5.47 -15.36
CA GLY A 113 -0.21 -6.67 -15.70
C GLY A 113 -1.55 -6.77 -15.01
N GLY A 114 -2.06 -8.00 -14.89
CA GLY A 114 -3.29 -8.28 -14.15
C GLY A 114 -4.58 -8.05 -14.95
N ASN A 115 -5.72 -7.96 -14.26
CA ASN A 115 -7.03 -7.92 -14.90
C ASN A 115 -7.93 -6.81 -14.32
N LYS A 116 -8.57 -6.02 -15.19
CA LYS A 116 -9.50 -4.92 -14.82
C LYS A 116 -8.86 -3.81 -13.98
N ASN A 117 -7.58 -3.54 -14.17
CA ASN A 117 -6.91 -2.44 -13.46
C ASN A 117 -7.20 -1.10 -14.16
N LEU A 118 -7.42 -0.05 -13.38
CA LEU A 118 -7.82 1.27 -13.87
C LEU A 118 -6.98 2.38 -13.23
N ILE A 119 -6.39 3.24 -14.07
CA ILE A 119 -5.78 4.51 -13.67
C ILE A 119 -6.49 5.65 -14.40
N ARG A 120 -7.00 6.64 -13.65
CA ARG A 120 -7.65 7.84 -14.20
C ARG A 120 -7.47 9.05 -13.29
N ASP A 121 -7.80 10.24 -13.79
CA ASP A 121 -7.76 11.47 -13.00
C ASP A 121 -8.79 11.49 -11.85
N GLY A 122 -8.39 12.12 -10.75
CA GLY A 122 -9.20 12.43 -9.58
C GLY A 122 -10.04 13.69 -9.75
N ASP A 123 -11.04 13.87 -8.87
CA ASP A 123 -11.92 15.06 -8.88
C ASP A 123 -11.31 16.28 -8.16
N GLU A 124 -10.15 16.13 -7.50
CA GLU A 124 -9.55 17.21 -6.68
C GLU A 124 -8.68 18.18 -7.50
N PRO A 125 -8.86 19.51 -7.32
CA PRO A 125 -8.01 20.51 -7.95
C PRO A 125 -6.61 20.52 -7.31
N TYR A 126 -5.60 20.41 -8.16
CA TYR A 126 -4.18 20.34 -7.79
C TYR A 126 -3.69 21.68 -7.20
N ILE A 127 -3.09 21.65 -6.00
CA ILE A 127 -2.30 22.76 -5.42
C ILE A 127 -0.94 22.19 -5.00
N GLY A 128 0.13 22.52 -5.72
CA GLY A 128 1.49 22.19 -5.31
C GLY A 128 2.53 22.31 -6.42
N THR A 129 3.31 23.40 -6.39
CA THR A 129 4.52 23.62 -7.17
C THR A 129 5.73 23.07 -6.42
N THR A 130 6.68 22.41 -7.11
CA THR A 130 8.05 22.30 -6.61
C THR A 130 9.01 22.26 -7.81
N ASP A 131 9.91 23.23 -7.89
CA ASP A 131 11.08 23.21 -8.75
C ASP A 131 11.99 22.05 -8.31
N ILE A 132 12.22 21.07 -9.19
CA ILE A 132 13.22 20.03 -9.01
C ILE A 132 14.18 20.12 -10.19
N PHE A 133 15.45 20.38 -9.89
CA PHE A 133 16.54 20.37 -10.87
C PHE A 133 16.66 18.97 -11.48
N GLU A 134 16.57 18.90 -12.81
CA GLU A 134 16.59 17.69 -13.63
C GLU A 134 17.88 16.87 -13.47
N TYR A 135 17.72 15.64 -12.97
CA TYR A 135 18.48 14.48 -13.42
C TYR A 135 17.49 13.34 -13.65
N ASP A 136 17.23 13.12 -14.94
CA ASP A 136 16.58 11.98 -15.59
C ASP A 136 15.11 11.67 -15.25
N ASP A 137 14.30 11.70 -16.33
CA ASP A 137 12.87 11.38 -16.40
C ASP A 137 12.58 9.93 -15.97
N MET A 138 12.41 9.71 -14.65
CA MET A 138 11.91 8.43 -14.14
C MET A 138 10.38 8.42 -14.06
N GLY A 139 9.76 8.17 -15.21
CA GLY A 139 8.48 7.47 -15.26
C GLY A 139 8.63 6.05 -14.69
N ASN A 140 7.61 5.58 -14.00
CA ASN A 140 7.59 4.25 -13.39
C ASN A 140 7.90 3.11 -14.38
N LEU A 141 9.12 2.54 -14.39
CA LEU A 141 9.42 1.10 -14.19
C LEU A 141 10.85 0.71 -14.59
N LEU A 142 11.49 -0.09 -13.73
CA LEU A 142 12.20 -1.37 -13.93
C LEU A 142 13.13 -1.66 -15.14
N PHE A 143 13.30 -0.78 -16.12
CA PHE A 143 14.36 -0.90 -17.13
C PHE A 143 14.81 0.49 -17.55
N ASP A 144 16.01 0.88 -17.14
CA ASP A 144 16.71 1.97 -17.79
C ASP A 144 17.97 1.37 -18.43
N GLU A 145 18.06 1.48 -19.76
CA GLU A 145 19.30 1.27 -20.50
C GLU A 145 19.79 2.66 -20.94
N TYR A 146 20.83 3.12 -20.25
CA TYR A 146 21.46 4.42 -20.42
C TYR A 146 21.96 4.64 -21.87
N ASP A 147 21.41 5.63 -22.59
CA ASP A 147 21.92 6.11 -23.88
C ASP A 147 22.58 7.51 -23.74
N PRO A 148 23.92 7.62 -23.80
CA PRO A 148 24.65 8.87 -23.60
C PRO A 148 24.59 9.88 -24.77
N LEU A 149 23.87 9.62 -25.86
CA LEU A 149 24.00 10.41 -27.10
C LEU A 149 22.86 11.39 -27.42
N ARG A 150 21.87 11.59 -26.55
CA ARG A 150 20.78 12.56 -26.81
C ARG A 150 21.02 13.91 -26.13
N PRO A 151 21.12 15.04 -26.89
CA PRO A 151 21.35 16.36 -26.31
C PRO A 151 20.13 16.87 -25.55
N ARG A 152 20.37 17.27 -24.31
CA ARG A 152 19.41 17.78 -23.32
C ARG A 152 19.01 19.22 -23.64
N TYR A 153 17.71 19.49 -23.86
CA TYR A 153 17.07 20.79 -23.59
C TYR A 153 15.54 20.66 -23.60
N GLN A 154 14.92 20.61 -22.43
CA GLN A 154 13.70 21.37 -22.13
C GLN A 154 13.42 21.19 -20.64
N SER A 155 13.35 22.29 -19.89
CA SER A 155 12.84 22.30 -18.53
C SER A 155 11.40 21.77 -18.53
N ILE A 156 11.23 20.50 -18.15
CA ILE A 156 9.90 19.88 -18.01
C ILE A 156 9.40 20.24 -16.62
N TYR A 157 8.45 21.18 -16.56
CA TYR A 157 7.56 21.30 -15.39
C TYR A 157 6.79 19.98 -15.27
N THR A 158 7.27 19.01 -14.49
CA THR A 158 6.56 17.74 -14.27
C THR A 158 5.42 17.95 -13.26
N GLN A 159 4.35 18.60 -13.73
CA GLN A 159 3.15 18.88 -12.93
C GLN A 159 2.32 17.61 -12.61
N ASN A 160 2.78 16.41 -12.97
CA ASN A 160 2.06 15.17 -12.74
C ASN A 160 3.03 14.00 -12.53
N VAL A 161 3.27 13.62 -11.27
CA VAL A 161 3.84 12.30 -10.98
C VAL A 161 2.82 11.26 -11.43
N GLY A 162 3.26 10.36 -12.31
CA GLY A 162 2.46 9.28 -12.83
C GLY A 162 2.02 8.28 -11.77
N SER A 163 1.00 7.49 -12.08
CA SER A 163 0.49 6.45 -11.17
C SER A 163 0.89 5.05 -11.64
N THR A 164 1.07 4.12 -10.70
CA THR A 164 1.49 2.74 -10.99
C THR A 164 0.57 1.71 -10.38
N ILE A 165 0.16 0.74 -11.19
CA ILE A 165 -0.37 -0.54 -10.72
C ILE A 165 0.56 -1.64 -11.22
N VAL A 166 1.27 -2.30 -10.32
CA VAL A 166 2.21 -3.38 -10.72
C VAL A 166 1.45 -4.58 -11.30
N GLY A 167 0.27 -4.92 -10.75
CA GLY A 167 -0.57 -6.00 -11.26
C GLY A 167 -1.81 -6.25 -10.38
N GLY A 168 -2.37 -7.45 -10.47
CA GLY A 168 -3.52 -7.87 -9.65
C GLY A 168 -4.89 -7.71 -10.34
N TYR A 169 -5.96 -7.73 -9.55
CA TYR A 169 -7.33 -7.77 -10.05
C TYR A 169 -8.17 -6.58 -9.57
N ASN A 170 -8.76 -5.83 -10.49
CA ASN A 170 -9.74 -4.78 -10.17
C ASN A 170 -9.20 -3.70 -9.22
N ASN A 171 -7.94 -3.28 -9.44
CA ASN A 171 -7.32 -2.20 -8.68
C ASN A 171 -7.59 -0.86 -9.36
N ILE A 172 -7.80 0.19 -8.57
CA ILE A 172 -8.23 1.51 -9.06
C ILE A 172 -7.35 2.60 -8.47
N ILE A 173 -6.75 3.44 -9.31
CA ILE A 173 -6.14 4.70 -8.92
C ILE A 173 -6.95 5.85 -9.53
N LYS A 174 -7.46 6.73 -8.66
CA LYS A 174 -8.27 7.90 -9.00
C LYS A 174 -7.83 9.12 -8.17
N THR A 175 -6.68 9.70 -8.51
CA THR A 175 -6.06 10.81 -7.77
C THR A 175 -5.49 11.86 -8.72
N GLY A 176 -5.37 13.10 -8.24
CA GLY A 176 -4.71 14.20 -8.96
C GLY A 176 -3.18 14.19 -8.85
N GLY A 177 -2.61 13.41 -7.91
CA GLY A 177 -1.16 13.20 -7.75
C GLY A 177 -0.75 11.76 -8.07
N GLY A 178 0.55 11.43 -8.02
CA GLY A 178 1.02 10.06 -8.28
C GLY A 178 0.48 9.07 -7.25
N GLY A 179 -0.10 7.94 -7.68
CA GLY A 179 -0.58 6.88 -6.79
C GLY A 179 0.14 5.56 -7.05
N PHE A 180 0.25 4.69 -6.04
CA PHE A 180 0.88 3.38 -6.20
C PHE A 180 -0.01 2.24 -5.70
N ILE A 181 -0.12 1.17 -6.49
CA ILE A 181 -0.67 -0.13 -6.07
C ILE A 181 0.31 -1.24 -6.43
N GLY A 182 0.87 -1.91 -5.42
CA GLY A 182 1.85 -2.98 -5.60
C GLY A 182 1.24 -4.31 -6.11
N GLY A 183 -0.08 -4.49 -6.01
CA GLY A 183 -0.77 -5.69 -6.49
C GLY A 183 -2.06 -5.97 -5.72
N GLY A 184 -2.47 -7.24 -5.69
CA GLY A 184 -3.65 -7.67 -4.93
C GLY A 184 -4.98 -7.44 -5.66
N ALA A 185 -6.08 -7.37 -4.92
CA ALA A 185 -7.42 -7.31 -5.50
C ALA A 185 -8.34 -6.23 -4.89
N GLY A 186 -9.03 -5.46 -5.73
CA GLY A 186 -10.03 -4.50 -5.27
C GLY A 186 -9.47 -3.33 -4.48
N ASN A 187 -8.19 -3.01 -4.64
CA ASN A 187 -7.55 -1.90 -3.93
C ASN A 187 -7.88 -0.56 -4.61
N VAL A 188 -8.03 0.50 -3.81
CA VAL A 188 -8.42 1.83 -4.29
C VAL A 188 -7.49 2.90 -3.72
N VAL A 189 -6.93 3.73 -4.60
CA VAL A 189 -6.12 4.89 -4.24
C VAL A 189 -6.79 6.15 -4.76
N THR A 190 -7.18 7.06 -3.87
CA THR A 190 -7.69 8.39 -4.24
C THR A 190 -6.90 9.56 -3.66
N GLY A 191 -6.04 9.32 -2.66
CA GLY A 191 -5.13 10.33 -2.13
C GLY A 191 -4.00 10.66 -3.10
N ALA A 192 -3.49 11.90 -3.06
CA ALA A 192 -2.29 12.28 -3.81
C ALA A 192 -1.04 11.67 -3.15
N TYR A 193 -0.11 11.12 -3.93
CA TYR A 193 1.14 10.55 -3.40
C TYR A 193 0.92 9.40 -2.40
N SER A 194 -0.23 8.73 -2.46
CA SER A 194 -0.57 7.64 -1.54
C SER A 194 -0.37 6.26 -2.18
N ALA A 195 -0.22 5.25 -1.33
CA ALA A 195 0.18 3.91 -1.75
C ALA A 195 -0.64 2.81 -1.09
N VAL A 196 -1.06 1.83 -1.88
CA VAL A 196 -1.46 0.50 -1.38
C VAL A 196 -0.38 -0.50 -1.75
N LEU A 197 0.28 -1.10 -0.76
CA LEU A 197 1.40 -2.01 -1.04
C LEU A 197 0.92 -3.37 -1.60
N GLY A 198 -0.30 -3.77 -1.29
CA GLY A 198 -0.93 -5.01 -1.77
C GLY A 198 -2.04 -5.51 -0.85
N GLY A 199 -2.60 -6.67 -1.17
CA GLY A 199 -3.69 -7.30 -0.40
C GLY A 199 -5.06 -7.10 -1.03
N VAL A 200 -6.14 -7.14 -0.24
CA VAL A 200 -7.53 -7.18 -0.75
C VAL A 200 -8.38 -6.06 -0.18
N GLY A 201 -9.03 -5.27 -1.04
CA GLY A 201 -10.06 -4.31 -0.63
C GLY A 201 -9.53 -3.15 0.21
N ASN A 202 -8.26 -2.78 0.07
CA ASN A 202 -7.67 -1.66 0.82
C ASN A 202 -7.97 -0.33 0.13
N ARG A 203 -8.08 0.75 0.91
CA ARG A 203 -8.33 2.10 0.42
C ARG A 203 -7.39 3.13 1.05
N THR A 204 -6.78 3.97 0.22
CA THR A 204 -6.15 5.21 0.67
C THR A 204 -6.92 6.40 0.10
N SER A 205 -7.36 7.32 0.96
CA SER A 205 -8.07 8.54 0.54
C SER A 205 -7.30 9.82 0.81
N GLY A 206 -6.44 9.84 1.83
CA GLY A 206 -5.64 11.02 2.16
C GLY A 206 -4.30 11.08 1.45
N SER A 207 -3.78 12.30 1.27
CA SER A 207 -2.47 12.51 0.63
C SER A 207 -1.33 11.92 1.46
N TYR A 208 -0.36 11.28 0.81
CA TYR A 208 0.76 10.57 1.46
C TYR A 208 0.34 9.40 2.38
N ALA A 209 -0.89 8.90 2.26
CA ALA A 209 -1.36 7.78 3.06
C ALA A 209 -0.82 6.43 2.56
N VAL A 210 -0.70 5.46 3.47
CA VAL A 210 -0.23 4.10 3.15
C VAL A 210 -1.21 3.07 3.70
N ALA A 211 -1.57 2.08 2.88
CA ALA A 211 -2.40 0.96 3.33
C ALA A 211 -1.88 -0.41 2.83
N MET A 212 -2.06 -1.46 3.64
CA MET A 212 -1.79 -2.84 3.22
C MET A 212 -2.55 -3.88 4.05
N GLY A 213 -2.92 -5.00 3.43
CA GLY A 213 -3.59 -6.12 4.10
C GLY A 213 -4.98 -6.41 3.54
N GLU A 214 -5.99 -6.59 4.39
CA GLU A 214 -7.38 -6.88 3.98
C GLU A 214 -8.35 -5.84 4.56
N SER A 215 -9.10 -5.16 3.70
CA SER A 215 -10.10 -4.17 4.11
C SER A 215 -9.53 -3.08 5.03
N THR A 216 -8.34 -2.57 4.70
CA THR A 216 -7.70 -1.47 5.46
C THR A 216 -8.01 -0.12 4.83
N PHE A 217 -8.19 0.91 5.67
CA PHE A 217 -8.62 2.25 5.25
C PHE A 217 -7.69 3.32 5.85
N ALA A 218 -6.91 4.00 5.01
CA ALA A 218 -6.13 5.17 5.41
C ALA A 218 -6.80 6.43 4.83
N ASP A 219 -7.68 7.06 5.61
CA ASP A 219 -8.64 8.03 5.10
C ASP A 219 -8.10 9.46 5.04
N SER A 220 -7.10 9.79 5.86
CA SER A 220 -6.59 11.16 6.01
C SER A 220 -5.12 11.30 5.63
N SER A 221 -4.64 12.54 5.52
CA SER A 221 -3.28 12.81 5.07
C SER A 221 -2.24 12.22 6.03
N ALA A 222 -1.18 11.62 5.48
CA ALA A 222 -0.13 10.91 6.21
C ALA A 222 -0.63 9.75 7.09
N ALA A 223 -1.85 9.26 6.87
CA ALA A 223 -2.39 8.13 7.63
C ALA A 223 -1.78 6.79 7.18
N THR A 224 -1.55 5.88 8.13
CA THR A 224 -1.03 4.52 7.85
C THR A 224 -1.98 3.47 8.39
N ALA A 225 -2.50 2.58 7.54
CA ALA A 225 -3.39 1.48 7.94
C ALA A 225 -2.84 0.11 7.50
N MET A 226 -2.60 -0.80 8.45
CA MET A 226 -2.00 -2.11 8.16
C MET A 226 -2.74 -3.25 8.86
N GLY A 227 -3.02 -4.34 8.15
CA GLY A 227 -3.58 -5.57 8.72
C GLY A 227 -4.98 -5.92 8.20
N ILE A 228 -5.93 -6.27 9.08
CA ILE A 228 -7.27 -6.76 8.69
C ILE A 228 -8.35 -5.87 9.30
N ARG A 229 -9.19 -5.24 8.47
CA ARG A 229 -10.26 -4.34 8.93
C ARG A 229 -9.74 -3.22 9.83
N THR A 230 -8.63 -2.61 9.45
CA THR A 230 -8.05 -1.47 10.17
C THR A 230 -8.43 -0.15 9.51
N ARG A 231 -8.53 0.92 10.31
CA ARG A 231 -8.88 2.25 9.82
C ARG A 231 -8.05 3.32 10.53
N ALA A 232 -7.20 3.99 9.78
CA ALA A 232 -6.52 5.22 10.18
C ALA A 232 -7.33 6.40 9.62
N ALA A 233 -8.20 6.97 10.46
CA ALA A 233 -9.25 7.90 10.04
C ALA A 233 -8.81 9.38 10.07
N ALA A 234 -7.75 9.71 10.81
CA ALA A 234 -7.35 11.10 11.10
C ALA A 234 -5.93 11.42 10.60
N HIS A 235 -5.59 12.71 10.54
CA HIS A 235 -4.30 13.18 10.03
C HIS A 235 -3.14 12.57 10.83
N ALA A 236 -2.13 12.06 10.12
CA ALA A 236 -0.96 11.41 10.70
C ALA A 236 -1.29 10.30 11.71
N SER A 237 -2.45 9.66 11.57
CA SER A 237 -2.85 8.53 12.41
C SER A 237 -2.29 7.21 11.88
N THR A 238 -1.97 6.28 12.78
CA THR A 238 -1.43 4.96 12.46
C THR A 238 -2.28 3.87 13.10
N ALA A 239 -2.86 2.98 12.29
CA ALA A 239 -3.69 1.85 12.72
C ALA A 239 -3.09 0.52 12.24
N ILE A 240 -2.67 -0.34 13.17
CA ILE A 240 -1.98 -1.61 12.85
C ILE A 240 -2.65 -2.79 13.56
N GLY A 241 -2.92 -3.89 12.84
CA GLY A 241 -3.40 -5.15 13.44
C GLY A 241 -4.74 -5.61 12.89
N LYS A 242 -5.70 -5.97 13.75
CA LYS A 242 -7.04 -6.44 13.33
C LYS A 242 -8.13 -5.63 14.01
N GLN A 243 -9.14 -5.18 13.26
CA GLN A 243 -10.27 -4.39 13.79
C GLN A 243 -9.81 -3.16 14.59
N THR A 244 -8.76 -2.49 14.12
CA THR A 244 -8.11 -1.39 14.83
C THR A 244 -8.50 -0.05 14.23
N LEU A 245 -8.83 0.93 15.07
CA LEU A 245 -9.25 2.28 14.68
C LEU A 245 -8.34 3.35 15.31
N ALA A 246 -7.64 4.11 14.48
CA ALA A 246 -6.94 5.32 14.87
C ALA A 246 -7.77 6.54 14.40
N GLY A 247 -8.59 7.07 15.32
CA GLY A 247 -9.59 8.12 15.09
C GLY A 247 -9.14 9.54 15.47
N GLY A 248 -8.14 9.68 16.33
CA GLY A 248 -7.58 10.98 16.73
C GLY A 248 -6.42 11.43 15.84
N LEU A 249 -6.14 12.74 15.82
CA LEU A 249 -4.98 13.31 15.12
C LEU A 249 -3.68 12.79 15.76
N TYR A 250 -2.65 12.48 14.96
CA TYR A 250 -1.34 12.04 15.46
C TYR A 250 -1.37 10.78 16.33
N THR A 251 -2.39 9.92 16.17
CA THR A 251 -2.57 8.73 17.02
C THR A 251 -1.81 7.51 16.55
N LEU A 252 -1.51 6.62 17.49
CA LEU A 252 -1.12 5.23 17.23
C LEU A 252 -2.14 4.28 17.86
N ALA A 253 -2.79 3.44 17.06
CA ALA A 253 -3.60 2.31 17.51
C ALA A 253 -3.01 1.01 16.98
N ALA A 254 -2.68 0.06 17.86
CA ALA A 254 -2.06 -1.21 17.45
C ALA A 254 -2.58 -2.42 18.26
N GLY A 255 -3.09 -3.45 17.58
CA GLY A 255 -3.47 -4.71 18.22
C GLY A 255 -4.72 -5.37 17.64
N PHE A 256 -5.57 -5.90 18.52
CA PHE A 256 -6.85 -6.51 18.14
C PHE A 256 -8.01 -5.75 18.78
N ASP A 257 -8.94 -5.28 17.96
CA ASP A 257 -10.14 -4.54 18.40
C ASP A 257 -9.79 -3.30 19.26
N THR A 258 -8.75 -2.56 18.85
CA THR A 258 -8.28 -1.37 19.58
C THR A 258 -8.83 -0.08 18.99
N SER A 259 -9.01 0.95 19.82
CA SER A 259 -9.41 2.28 19.36
C SER A 259 -8.65 3.42 20.04
N ALA A 260 -8.12 4.36 19.27
CA ALA A 260 -7.46 5.58 19.74
C ALA A 260 -8.22 6.81 19.21
N TRP A 261 -8.89 7.56 20.08
CA TRP A 261 -9.72 8.71 19.71
C TRP A 261 -9.13 10.05 20.13
N GLY A 262 -8.35 10.09 21.20
CA GLY A 262 -7.72 11.33 21.67
C GLY A 262 -6.63 11.82 20.72
N GLU A 263 -6.42 13.13 20.63
CA GLU A 263 -5.29 13.70 19.91
C GLU A 263 -3.95 13.24 20.51
N ALA A 264 -2.96 12.95 19.67
CA ALA A 264 -1.62 12.52 20.05
C ALA A 264 -1.61 11.35 21.06
N SER A 265 -2.61 10.47 20.95
CA SER A 265 -2.82 9.38 21.88
C SER A 265 -2.24 8.05 21.37
N MET A 266 -1.93 7.12 22.27
CA MET A 266 -1.41 5.80 21.93
C MET A 266 -2.24 4.68 22.57
N THR A 267 -2.73 3.75 21.76
CA THR A 267 -3.48 2.57 22.20
C THR A 267 -2.79 1.31 21.69
N THR A 268 -2.39 0.41 22.60
CA THR A 268 -1.87 -0.90 22.21
C THR A 268 -2.47 -2.04 23.04
N GLY A 269 -2.71 -3.19 22.42
CA GLY A 269 -3.18 -4.39 23.13
C GLY A 269 -4.43 -5.03 22.54
N LEU A 270 -5.23 -5.66 23.40
CA LEU A 270 -6.46 -6.36 23.04
C LEU A 270 -7.64 -5.58 23.62
N HIS A 271 -8.62 -5.18 22.82
CA HIS A 271 -9.78 -4.39 23.27
C HIS A 271 -9.46 -3.04 23.95
N ALA A 272 -8.23 -2.54 23.82
CA ALA A 272 -7.78 -1.31 24.46
C ALA A 272 -8.44 -0.06 23.84
N ARG A 273 -8.70 0.96 24.66
CA ARG A 273 -9.38 2.20 24.24
C ARG A 273 -8.73 3.44 24.85
N THR A 274 -8.47 4.44 24.03
CA THR A 274 -7.91 5.71 24.49
C THR A 274 -8.81 6.83 24.01
N LEU A 275 -9.50 7.52 24.93
CA LEU A 275 -10.42 8.61 24.63
C LEU A 275 -9.84 9.98 24.96
N GLY A 276 -8.90 10.06 25.91
CA GLY A 276 -8.28 11.32 26.32
C GLY A 276 -7.16 11.76 25.37
N ASP A 277 -7.04 13.07 25.17
CA ASP A 277 -5.91 13.65 24.42
C ASP A 277 -4.60 13.47 25.19
N TYR A 278 -3.49 13.30 24.45
CA TYR A 278 -2.14 13.05 24.98
C TYR A 278 -2.07 11.87 25.94
N SER A 279 -2.97 10.89 25.79
CA SER A 279 -3.09 9.77 26.73
C SER A 279 -2.64 8.43 26.13
N MET A 280 -2.46 7.44 27.00
CA MET A 280 -1.89 6.15 26.62
C MET A 280 -2.64 4.98 27.28
N ALA A 281 -3.18 4.05 26.49
CA ALA A 281 -3.71 2.78 26.98
C ALA A 281 -2.90 1.59 26.44
N MET A 282 -2.36 0.73 27.32
CA MET A 282 -1.56 -0.43 26.97
C MET A 282 -1.98 -1.67 27.78
N GLY A 283 -2.61 -2.65 27.13
CA GLY A 283 -3.02 -3.90 27.80
C GLY A 283 -4.34 -4.47 27.27
N ASN A 284 -4.72 -5.64 27.76
CA ASN A 284 -6.05 -6.20 27.49
C ASN A 284 -7.11 -5.34 28.21
N TRP A 285 -8.10 -4.78 27.53
CA TRP A 285 -9.13 -3.89 28.11
C TRP A 285 -8.62 -2.60 28.78
N ALA A 286 -7.36 -2.22 28.59
CA ALA A 286 -6.83 -0.97 29.13
C ALA A 286 -7.60 0.23 28.54
N THR A 287 -8.03 1.16 29.40
CA THR A 287 -8.85 2.31 28.99
C THR A 287 -8.38 3.64 29.58
N THR A 288 -8.25 4.68 28.77
CA THR A 288 -8.05 6.06 29.26
C THR A 288 -9.19 6.99 28.85
N PHE A 289 -9.62 7.85 29.77
CA PHE A 289 -10.58 8.93 29.52
C PHE A 289 -9.97 10.31 29.77
N GLY A 290 -9.05 10.43 30.73
CA GLY A 290 -8.50 11.72 31.13
C GLY A 290 -7.50 12.29 30.12
N HIS A 291 -7.49 13.61 29.96
CA HIS A 291 -6.42 14.31 29.25
C HIS A 291 -5.07 14.05 29.94
N ASN A 292 -4.03 13.72 29.17
CA ASN A 292 -2.68 13.41 29.66
C ASN A 292 -2.63 12.24 30.66
N SER A 293 -3.54 11.27 30.52
CA SER A 293 -3.63 10.11 31.41
C SER A 293 -2.94 8.85 30.85
N MET A 294 -2.72 7.85 31.70
CA MET A 294 -2.01 6.63 31.32
C MET A 294 -2.62 5.39 32.00
N ALA A 295 -3.05 4.41 31.22
CA ALA A 295 -3.51 3.10 31.68
C ALA A 295 -2.60 2.00 31.11
N ILE A 296 -1.84 1.30 31.97
CA ILE A 296 -0.95 0.20 31.57
C ILE A 296 -1.25 -1.02 32.41
N GLY A 297 -1.79 -2.07 31.80
CA GLY A 297 -2.16 -3.32 32.47
C GLY A 297 -3.50 -3.86 31.99
N GLU A 298 -3.75 -5.15 32.24
CA GLU A 298 -5.05 -5.75 31.96
C GLU A 298 -6.15 -5.06 32.76
N ALA A 299 -7.25 -4.68 32.11
CA ALA A 299 -8.39 -3.99 32.70
C ALA A 299 -8.03 -2.71 33.50
N SER A 300 -6.87 -2.10 33.21
CA SER A 300 -6.48 -0.83 33.83
C SER A 300 -7.30 0.34 33.28
N ALA A 301 -7.64 1.30 34.13
CA ALA A 301 -8.47 2.44 33.76
C ALA A 301 -7.96 3.77 34.36
N SER A 302 -7.64 4.72 33.49
CA SER A 302 -7.22 6.08 33.89
C SER A 302 -8.30 7.09 33.51
N VAL A 303 -9.08 7.55 34.49
CA VAL A 303 -10.25 8.43 34.25
C VAL A 303 -9.91 9.90 34.49
N GLY A 304 -9.14 10.21 35.53
CA GLY A 304 -8.79 11.58 35.90
C GLY A 304 -7.82 12.26 34.92
N ARG A 305 -7.86 13.59 34.84
CA ARG A 305 -6.85 14.36 34.10
C ARG A 305 -5.48 14.14 34.74
N ALA A 306 -4.46 13.87 33.93
CA ALA A 306 -3.10 13.55 34.39
C ALA A 306 -3.01 12.33 35.33
N SER A 307 -4.01 11.46 35.36
CA SER A 307 -3.98 10.27 36.21
C SER A 307 -3.15 9.14 35.59
N ILE A 308 -2.66 8.22 36.43
CA ILE A 308 -1.85 7.07 36.03
C ILE A 308 -2.43 5.83 36.71
N ALA A 309 -2.94 4.88 35.93
CA ALA A 309 -3.32 3.54 36.35
C ALA A 309 -2.32 2.52 35.77
N ARG A 310 -1.53 1.88 36.62
CA ARG A 310 -0.50 0.91 36.21
C ARG A 310 -0.65 -0.40 36.97
N GLY A 311 -1.08 -1.45 36.28
CA GLY A 311 -1.23 -2.79 36.82
C GLY A 311 -2.60 -3.39 36.50
N MET A 312 -2.75 -4.69 36.74
CA MET A 312 -4.00 -5.40 36.50
C MET A 312 -5.12 -4.80 37.34
N GLU A 313 -6.24 -4.45 36.72
CA GLU A 313 -7.43 -3.90 37.39
C GLU A 313 -7.14 -2.63 38.22
N SER A 314 -6.09 -1.88 37.86
CA SER A 314 -5.79 -0.58 38.48
C SER A 314 -6.73 0.50 37.96
N LEU A 315 -7.21 1.38 38.85
CA LEU A 315 -8.16 2.44 38.54
C LEU A 315 -7.72 3.77 39.15
N ALA A 316 -7.45 4.76 38.31
CA ALA A 316 -7.06 6.11 38.73
C ALA A 316 -8.09 7.15 38.24
N TYR A 317 -9.06 7.50 39.07
CA TYR A 317 -10.13 8.46 38.71
C TYR A 317 -9.96 9.87 39.29
N GLY A 318 -9.12 10.06 40.30
CA GLY A 318 -8.74 11.39 40.77
C GLY A 318 -7.86 12.16 39.77
N THR A 319 -7.92 13.49 39.79
CA THR A 319 -7.02 14.35 39.01
C THR A 319 -5.59 14.20 39.52
N ALA A 320 -4.64 13.97 38.62
CA ALA A 320 -3.23 13.72 38.95
C ALA A 320 -3.02 12.57 39.96
N SER A 321 -3.95 11.61 40.05
CA SER A 321 -3.84 10.46 40.93
C SER A 321 -2.99 9.34 40.30
N THR A 322 -2.37 8.52 41.15
CA THR A 322 -1.57 7.36 40.72
C THR A 322 -2.04 6.09 41.42
N ALA A 323 -2.59 5.15 40.65
CA ALA A 323 -2.86 3.77 41.09
C ALA A 323 -1.82 2.85 40.46
N SER A 324 -0.96 2.21 41.25
CA SER A 324 0.08 1.31 40.75
C SER A 324 0.09 -0.03 41.50
N GLY A 325 -0.28 -1.09 40.80
CA GLY A 325 -0.32 -2.45 41.27
C GLY A 325 -1.60 -3.17 40.87
N VAL A 326 -1.89 -4.31 41.49
CA VAL A 326 -3.06 -5.14 41.17
C VAL A 326 -4.26 -4.67 41.98
N GLU A 327 -5.42 -4.48 41.34
CA GLU A 327 -6.66 -4.06 42.02
C GLU A 327 -6.50 -2.75 42.83
N THR A 328 -5.67 -1.82 42.35
CA THR A 328 -5.39 -0.56 43.07
C THR A 328 -6.33 0.56 42.65
N ILE A 329 -6.81 1.37 43.60
CA ILE A 329 -7.72 2.49 43.34
C ILE A 329 -7.13 3.79 43.89
N ALA A 330 -6.91 4.78 43.02
CA ALA A 330 -6.51 6.14 43.39
C ALA A 330 -7.64 7.11 43.03
N GLY A 331 -8.52 7.35 44.00
CA GLY A 331 -9.78 8.06 43.86
C GLY A 331 -9.74 9.55 44.20
N GLY A 332 -8.92 9.94 45.17
CA GLY A 332 -8.76 11.35 45.53
C GLY A 332 -7.90 12.13 44.54
N ASP A 333 -8.08 13.44 44.46
CA ASP A 333 -7.20 14.29 43.66
C ASP A 333 -5.77 14.27 44.25
N VAL A 334 -4.75 14.10 43.40
CA VAL A 334 -3.34 13.98 43.79
C VAL A 334 -3.08 12.80 44.74
N SER A 335 -3.99 11.80 44.77
CA SER A 335 -3.83 10.61 45.61
C SER A 335 -2.87 9.60 45.00
N THR A 336 -2.25 8.77 45.84
CA THR A 336 -1.32 7.71 45.42
C THR A 336 -1.66 6.39 46.10
N ALA A 337 -1.99 5.35 45.33
CA ALA A 337 -2.25 3.99 45.79
C ALA A 337 -1.23 3.01 45.19
N LEU A 338 -0.44 2.32 46.03
CA LEU A 338 0.64 1.43 45.60
C LEU A 338 0.53 0.04 46.26
N GLY A 339 0.34 -1.05 45.50
CA GLY A 339 0.30 -2.41 46.09
C GLY A 339 -0.67 -3.39 45.45
N HIS A 340 -1.31 -4.22 46.28
CA HIS A 340 -2.32 -5.19 45.87
C HIS A 340 -3.60 -4.91 46.65
N SER A 341 -4.71 -4.67 45.96
CA SER A 341 -5.99 -4.27 46.57
C SER A 341 -5.84 -3.04 47.48
N THR A 342 -5.14 -2.00 46.99
CA THR A 342 -4.81 -0.78 47.75
C THR A 342 -5.69 0.38 47.31
N GLU A 343 -6.23 1.17 48.24
CA GLU A 343 -7.15 2.27 47.95
C GLU A 343 -6.72 3.60 48.60
N ALA A 344 -6.56 4.65 47.79
CA ALA A 344 -6.33 6.03 48.24
C ALA A 344 -7.50 6.92 47.78
N LEU A 345 -8.49 7.12 48.64
CA LEU A 345 -9.76 7.78 48.33
C LEU A 345 -9.81 9.26 48.74
N GLY A 346 -8.96 9.69 49.68
CA GLY A 346 -8.89 11.09 50.10
C GLY A 346 -8.02 11.94 49.18
N ASP A 347 -8.35 13.23 49.02
CA ASP A 347 -7.49 14.15 48.26
C ASP A 347 -6.12 14.27 48.92
N THR A 348 -5.05 14.24 48.13
CA THR A 348 -3.63 14.22 48.55
C THR A 348 -3.26 13.03 49.46
N SER A 349 -4.10 11.99 49.52
CA SER A 349 -3.83 10.80 50.36
C SER A 349 -2.82 9.85 49.71
N THR A 350 -2.14 9.06 50.53
CA THR A 350 -1.21 8.01 50.07
C THR A 350 -1.50 6.69 50.77
N ALA A 351 -1.84 5.65 50.02
CA ALA A 351 -1.95 4.27 50.51
C ALA A 351 -0.85 3.42 49.87
N PHE A 352 -0.07 2.68 50.66
CA PHE A 352 0.98 1.80 50.16
C PHE A 352 1.09 0.48 50.92
N GLY A 353 1.23 -0.63 50.21
CA GLY A 353 1.18 -1.98 50.76
C GLY A 353 -0.15 -2.68 50.47
N ALA A 354 -0.16 -4.01 50.59
CA ALA A 354 -1.34 -4.80 50.31
C ALA A 354 -2.49 -4.45 51.25
N HIS A 355 -3.72 -4.32 50.73
CA HIS A 355 -4.93 -4.05 51.52
C HIS A 355 -4.89 -2.77 52.36
N SER A 356 -4.12 -1.76 51.93
CA SER A 356 -4.07 -0.45 52.58
C SER A 356 -5.19 0.47 52.09
N LEU A 357 -5.78 1.27 53.00
CA LEU A 357 -6.92 2.16 52.72
C LEU A 357 -6.70 3.54 53.36
N ALA A 358 -6.64 4.58 52.54
CA ALA A 358 -6.49 5.99 52.96
C ALA A 358 -7.72 6.81 52.52
N ILE A 359 -8.64 7.12 53.44
CA ILE A 359 -9.90 7.84 53.13
C ILE A 359 -9.78 9.34 53.44
N GLY A 360 -8.99 9.71 54.45
CA GLY A 360 -8.85 11.11 54.86
C GLY A 360 -8.05 11.93 53.85
N SER A 361 -8.43 13.20 53.66
CA SER A 361 -7.59 14.14 52.90
C SER A 361 -6.22 14.30 53.58
N GLY A 362 -5.14 14.17 52.81
CA GLY A 362 -3.76 14.19 53.30
C GLY A 362 -3.37 12.98 54.16
N SER A 363 -4.22 11.96 54.25
CA SER A 363 -3.95 10.77 55.06
C SER A 363 -2.91 9.87 54.41
N ILE A 364 -2.15 9.16 55.24
CA ILE A 364 -1.18 8.15 54.80
C ILE A 364 -1.57 6.81 55.44
N ALA A 365 -1.67 5.75 54.66
CA ALA A 365 -1.91 4.39 55.10
C ALA A 365 -0.82 3.47 54.57
N GLY A 366 -0.21 2.67 55.44
CA GLY A 366 0.68 1.61 54.99
C GLY A 366 0.90 0.50 56.02
N GLY A 367 1.07 -0.71 55.52
CA GLY A 367 1.07 -1.95 56.31
C GLY A 367 0.03 -2.92 55.75
N GLY A 368 0.40 -4.20 55.62
CA GLY A 368 -0.57 -5.25 55.31
C GLY A 368 -1.61 -5.29 56.41
N ASP A 369 -2.87 -5.09 56.03
CA ASP A 369 -4.06 -5.09 56.89
C ASP A 369 -4.44 -3.73 57.57
N TRP A 370 -5.15 -2.91 56.79
CA TRP A 370 -6.18 -1.90 57.18
C TRP A 370 -5.88 -0.80 58.25
N CYS A 371 -5.81 0.48 57.82
CA CYS A 371 -6.40 1.73 58.42
C CYS A 371 -5.77 3.01 57.78
N SER A 372 -6.42 4.19 57.62
CA SER A 372 -7.06 5.05 58.64
C SER A 372 -8.05 6.11 58.08
N TYR A 373 -8.95 6.59 58.95
CA TYR A 373 -10.04 7.56 58.66
C TYR A 373 -9.68 9.03 58.92
N THR A 374 -8.48 9.35 59.44
CA THR A 374 -8.17 10.77 59.74
C THR A 374 -6.69 11.16 59.66
N TYR A 375 -5.71 10.40 60.19
CA TYR A 375 -4.27 10.66 59.98
C TYR A 375 -3.45 9.40 60.30
N ALA A 376 -2.46 9.10 59.44
CA ALA A 376 -1.34 8.13 59.53
C ALA A 376 -1.54 6.82 60.32
N CYS A 377 -1.73 5.69 59.62
CA CYS A 377 -1.36 4.37 60.16
C CYS A 377 -0.17 3.82 59.38
N THR A 378 0.95 3.63 60.08
CA THR A 378 2.06 2.75 59.70
C THR A 378 2.06 1.57 60.65
N THR A 379 1.79 0.36 60.17
CA THR A 379 2.24 -0.86 60.86
C THR A 379 2.92 -1.76 59.85
N GLY A 380 4.24 -1.55 59.71
CA GLY A 380 5.12 -2.56 59.15
C GLY A 380 5.41 -3.59 60.22
N ASP A 381 4.87 -4.79 60.07
CA ASP A 381 5.36 -5.96 60.81
C ASP A 381 6.58 -6.52 60.07
N ASN A 382 7.75 -6.32 60.67
CA ASN A 382 8.93 -7.20 60.55
C ASN A 382 9.95 -6.83 61.64
N ALA A 383 9.81 -7.45 62.82
CA ALA A 383 10.89 -7.99 63.66
C ALA A 383 10.29 -8.80 64.82
#